data_AF-A0A8C7IS73-F1
#
_entry.id   AF-A0A8C7IS73-F1
#
_cell.length_a   1.000
_cell.length_b   1.000
_cell.length_c   1.000
_cell.angle_alpha   90.00
_cell.angle_beta   90.00
_cell.angle_gamma   90.00
#
_symmetry.space_group_name_H-M   'P 1'
#
loop_
_entity.id
_entity.type
_entity.pdbx_description
1 polymer ?
#
loop_
_entity_poly.entity_id
_entity_poly.type
_entity_poly.pdbx_seq_one_letter_code
_entity_poly.pdbx_strand_id
1 'polypeptide(L)'
;KLTLSLYPSLSPHWPAVGPGWRPESQEEEGRDLIIQPKKRLNLVRVSKSHQELHRELRMTHKRGPCLNVKPELQRVLEQRNWEQGMKQRKEAEEEKKNRSPLQQELLKRHQRLEERELKAQQEGLQSSPEFIRVKESLRRTTILDLGEKVV
;
A
#
# COMPACT_ATOMS: atom_id res chain seq x y z
N LYS A 1 -63.49 12.97 16.00
CA LYS A 1 -62.16 13.39 16.53
C LYS A 1 -61.10 12.66 15.73
N LEU A 2 -60.53 13.28 14.69
CA LEU A 2 -59.32 12.82 14.01
C LEU A 2 -58.50 14.08 13.71
N THR A 3 -57.33 14.17 14.33
CA THR A 3 -56.36 15.25 14.21
C THR A 3 -55.51 15.01 12.95
N LEU A 4 -55.66 15.86 11.93
CA LEU A 4 -54.66 15.94 10.86
C LEU A 4 -53.42 16.66 11.41
N SER A 5 -52.27 15.97 11.39
CA SER A 5 -50.99 16.59 11.69
C SER A 5 -50.57 17.47 10.52
N LEU A 6 -50.35 18.75 10.82
CA LEU A 6 -49.80 19.72 9.90
C LEU A 6 -48.28 19.75 10.12
N TYR A 7 -47.51 19.07 9.28
CA TYR A 7 -46.06 19.27 9.24
C TYR A 7 -45.76 20.55 8.44
N PRO A 8 -45.07 21.56 9.02
CA PRO A 8 -44.58 22.68 8.22
C PRO A 8 -43.36 22.22 7.41
N SER A 9 -43.44 22.43 6.10
CA SER A 9 -42.31 22.32 5.17
C SER A 9 -41.20 23.29 5.60
N LEU A 10 -40.11 22.76 6.17
CA LEU A 10 -38.85 23.50 6.33
C LEU A 10 -38.15 23.57 4.95
N SER A 11 -38.36 24.68 4.25
CA SER A 11 -37.49 25.07 3.14
C SER A 11 -36.12 25.51 3.69
N PRO A 12 -34.98 24.99 3.18
CA PRO A 12 -33.66 25.51 3.53
C PRO A 12 -33.45 26.85 2.81
N HIS A 13 -33.84 27.95 3.44
CA HIS A 13 -33.37 29.25 3.02
C HIS A 13 -31.87 29.32 3.39
N TRP A 14 -31.01 29.36 2.37
CA TRP A 14 -29.66 29.87 2.54
C TRP A 14 -29.78 31.40 2.48
N PRO A 15 -29.14 32.17 3.36
CA PRO A 15 -29.19 33.61 3.24
C PRO A 15 -28.37 34.03 2.02
N ALA A 16 -29.03 34.77 1.12
CA ALA A 16 -28.41 35.45 0.01
C ALA A 16 -27.27 36.35 0.52
N VAL A 17 -26.07 36.14 -0.03
CA VAL A 17 -24.90 36.98 0.24
C VAL A 17 -25.15 38.36 -0.37
N GLY A 18 -25.55 39.34 0.45
CA GLY A 18 -25.51 40.75 0.12
C GLY A 18 -24.11 41.34 0.40
N PRO A 19 -23.66 42.37 -0.33
CA PRO A 19 -22.40 43.05 -0.05
C PRO A 19 -22.62 44.00 1.15
N GLY A 20 -22.42 43.47 2.35
CA GLY A 20 -22.59 44.21 3.60
C GLY A 20 -21.43 43.98 4.55
N TRP A 21 -20.24 44.44 4.16
CA TRP A 21 -19.12 44.58 5.10
C TRP A 21 -18.72 46.04 5.17
N ARG A 22 -19.22 46.72 6.21
CA ARG A 22 -18.56 47.88 6.80
C ARG A 22 -18.97 47.99 8.26
N PRO A 23 -17.99 47.94 9.16
CA PRO A 23 -17.95 48.87 10.27
C PRO A 23 -16.73 49.79 10.06
N GLU A 24 -17.01 51.04 9.74
CA GLU A 24 -16.03 52.12 9.86
C GLU A 24 -16.39 52.86 11.15
N SER A 25 -15.66 52.58 12.21
CA SER A 25 -15.58 53.44 13.39
C SER A 25 -14.18 53.26 13.96
N GLN A 26 -13.49 54.40 14.00
CA GLN A 26 -12.20 54.64 14.63
C GLN A 26 -12.03 53.82 15.91
N GLU A 27 -10.97 53.02 15.94
CA GLU A 27 -10.22 52.57 17.12
C GLU A 27 -9.08 51.69 16.56
N GLU A 28 -8.09 52.32 15.93
CA GLU A 28 -6.83 51.68 15.51
C GLU A 28 -5.71 51.86 16.54
N GLU A 29 -5.90 52.66 17.59
CA GLU A 29 -4.88 52.95 18.60
C GLU A 29 -5.00 52.01 19.81
N GLY A 30 -4.89 50.70 19.56
CA GLY A 30 -5.00 49.68 20.61
C GLY A 30 -5.09 48.24 20.13
N ARG A 31 -5.35 48.04 18.83
CA ARG A 31 -5.36 46.71 18.21
C ARG A 31 -3.97 46.07 18.14
N ASP A 32 -2.93 46.91 18.12
CA ASP A 32 -1.53 46.47 18.09
C ASP A 32 -0.98 46.06 19.47
N LEU A 33 -1.65 46.44 20.56
CA LEU A 33 -1.26 46.07 21.94
C LEU A 33 -1.95 44.78 22.44
N ILE A 34 -2.95 44.29 21.71
CA ILE A 34 -3.67 43.06 22.03
C ILE A 34 -3.04 41.92 21.24
N ILE A 35 -2.34 41.01 21.91
CA ILE A 35 -1.81 39.80 21.29
C ILE A 35 -2.98 39.01 20.68
N GLN A 36 -3.13 39.09 19.36
CA GLN A 36 -4.17 38.32 18.69
C GLN A 36 -3.81 36.83 18.73
N PRO A 37 -4.75 35.96 19.13
CA PRO A 37 -4.52 34.53 19.08
C PRO A 37 -4.21 34.12 17.63
N LYS A 38 -2.98 33.67 17.40
CA LYS A 38 -2.51 33.23 16.08
C LYS A 38 -3.38 32.07 15.62
N LYS A 39 -4.08 32.24 14.50
CA LYS A 39 -4.89 31.17 13.88
C LYS A 39 -3.97 29.98 13.62
N ARG A 40 -4.17 28.89 14.37
CA ARG A 40 -3.39 27.67 14.18
C ARG A 40 -3.68 27.15 12.79
N LEU A 41 -2.60 26.83 12.05
CA LEU A 41 -2.74 26.20 10.74
C LEU A 41 -3.40 24.85 10.95
N ASN A 42 -4.55 24.66 10.30
CA ASN A 42 -5.24 23.39 10.34
C ASN A 42 -4.44 22.39 9.52
N LEU A 43 -3.71 21.47 10.18
CA LEU A 43 -2.84 20.47 9.56
C LEU A 43 -3.54 19.70 8.44
N VAL A 44 -4.83 19.43 8.60
CA VAL A 44 -5.70 18.77 7.61
C VAL A 44 -5.84 19.62 6.34
N ARG A 45 -5.88 20.95 6.50
CA ARG A 45 -5.87 21.91 5.37
C ARG A 45 -4.47 22.20 4.84
N VAL A 46 -3.38 21.88 5.54
CA VAL A 46 -2.02 22.06 4.99
C VAL A 46 -1.55 20.82 4.22
N SER A 47 -2.02 19.63 4.62
CA SER A 47 -1.71 18.38 3.92
C SER A 47 -2.44 18.28 2.59
N LYS A 48 -1.71 18.50 1.49
CA LYS A 48 -2.24 18.40 0.11
C LYS A 48 -2.84 17.02 -0.18
N SER A 49 -2.16 15.95 0.24
CA SER A 49 -2.62 14.57 0.08
C SER A 49 -3.96 14.33 0.79
N HIS A 50 -4.13 14.85 2.02
CA HIS A 50 -5.40 14.71 2.73
C HIS A 50 -6.54 15.44 2.01
N GLN A 51 -6.28 16.64 1.48
CA GLN A 51 -7.26 17.39 0.72
C GLN A 51 -7.65 16.69 -0.59
N GLU A 52 -6.67 16.14 -1.32
CA GLU A 52 -6.89 15.39 -2.55
C GLU A 52 -7.75 14.14 -2.28
N LEU A 53 -7.46 13.39 -1.22
CA LEU A 53 -8.27 12.25 -0.82
C LEU A 53 -9.72 12.66 -0.51
N HIS A 54 -9.93 13.74 0.26
CA HIS A 54 -11.27 14.23 0.56
C HIS A 54 -12.01 14.73 -0.68
N ARG A 55 -11.29 15.39 -1.61
CA ARG A 55 -11.84 15.80 -2.91
C ARG A 55 -12.28 14.58 -3.71
N GLU A 56 -11.44 13.56 -3.80
CA GLU A 56 -11.75 12.35 -4.55
C GLU A 56 -12.86 11.53 -3.93
N LEU A 57 -12.89 11.31 -2.61
CA LEU A 57 -13.99 10.60 -1.93
C LEU A 57 -15.35 11.28 -2.18
N ARG A 58 -15.38 12.61 -2.18
CA ARG A 58 -16.59 13.37 -2.53
C ARG A 58 -16.97 13.23 -4.00
N MET A 59 -15.99 13.09 -4.89
CA MET A 59 -16.22 12.96 -6.33
C MET A 59 -16.62 11.53 -6.72
N THR A 60 -16.02 10.50 -6.13
CA THR A 60 -16.35 9.09 -6.39
C THR A 60 -17.76 8.75 -5.92
N HIS A 61 -18.16 9.21 -4.73
CA HIS A 61 -19.53 9.03 -4.23
C HIS A 61 -20.57 9.71 -5.13
N LYS A 62 -20.22 10.84 -5.77
CA LYS A 62 -21.16 11.62 -6.59
C LYS A 62 -21.14 11.29 -8.08
N ARG A 63 -20.02 10.81 -8.62
CA ARG A 63 -19.78 10.70 -10.07
C ARG A 63 -19.17 9.35 -10.49
N GLY A 64 -18.98 8.42 -9.56
CA GLY A 64 -18.34 7.13 -9.83
C GLY A 64 -16.82 7.22 -10.00
N PRO A 65 -16.14 6.07 -10.22
CA PRO A 65 -14.69 6.01 -10.37
C PRO A 65 -14.20 6.81 -11.59
N CYS A 66 -13.19 7.66 -11.40
CA CYS A 66 -12.55 8.38 -12.48
C CYS A 66 -11.57 7.45 -13.20
N LEU A 67 -11.78 7.16 -14.49
CA LEU A 67 -11.02 6.13 -15.23
C LEU A 67 -9.56 6.50 -15.54
N ASN A 68 -9.18 7.78 -15.42
CA ASN A 68 -7.90 8.28 -15.92
C ASN A 68 -6.84 8.57 -14.84
N VAL A 69 -7.21 8.55 -13.55
CA VAL A 69 -6.30 8.88 -12.45
C VAL A 69 -6.50 7.88 -11.32
N LYS A 70 -5.41 7.25 -10.88
CA LYS A 70 -5.43 6.38 -9.71
C LYS A 70 -5.86 7.19 -8.49
N PRO A 71 -6.81 6.71 -7.68
CA PRO A 71 -7.26 7.45 -6.51
C PRO A 71 -6.12 7.61 -5.50
N GLU A 72 -6.12 8.71 -4.74
CA GLU A 72 -5.14 9.06 -3.71
C GLU A 72 -4.92 7.91 -2.73
N LEU A 73 -6.00 7.27 -2.25
CA LEU A 73 -5.87 6.12 -1.34
C LEU A 73 -5.03 5.01 -1.97
N GLN A 74 -5.27 4.70 -3.25
CA GLN A 74 -4.50 3.69 -3.97
C GLN A 74 -3.05 4.15 -4.17
N ARG A 75 -2.81 5.41 -4.55
CA ARG A 75 -1.47 5.97 -4.68
C ARG A 75 -0.68 5.89 -3.37
N VAL A 76 -1.31 6.22 -2.25
CA VAL A 76 -0.70 6.14 -0.91
C VAL A 76 -0.39 4.69 -0.52
N LEU A 77 -1.29 3.75 -0.80
CA LEU A 77 -1.05 2.33 -0.55
C LEU A 77 0.08 1.78 -1.43
N GLU A 78 0.08 2.11 -2.72
CA GLU A 78 1.16 1.75 -3.65
C GLU A 78 2.50 2.34 -3.19
N GLN A 79 2.52 3.61 -2.79
CA GLN A 79 3.71 4.29 -2.26
C GLN A 79 4.21 3.60 -0.99
N ARG A 80 3.34 3.32 -0.03
CA ARG A 80 3.71 2.62 1.21
C ARG A 80 4.26 1.22 0.93
N ASN A 81 3.64 0.46 0.03
CA ASN A 81 4.11 -0.89 -0.32
C ASN A 81 5.48 -0.81 -1.01
N TRP A 82 5.69 0.17 -1.88
CA TRP A 82 6.97 0.41 -2.52
C TRP A 82 8.04 0.79 -1.49
N GLU A 83 7.75 1.71 -0.56
CA GLU A 83 8.68 2.11 0.50
C GLU A 83 9.05 0.94 1.41
N GLN A 84 8.08 0.10 1.78
CA GLN A 84 8.34 -1.11 2.56
C GLN A 84 9.22 -2.10 1.80
N GLY A 85 8.92 -2.36 0.52
CA GLY A 85 9.73 -3.23 -0.31
C GLY A 85 11.16 -2.70 -0.51
N MET A 86 11.32 -1.39 -0.72
CA MET A 86 12.63 -0.76 -0.82
C MET A 86 13.42 -0.85 0.47
N LYS A 87 12.77 -0.64 1.62
CA LYS A 87 13.39 -0.81 2.94
C LYS A 87 13.89 -2.23 3.16
N GLN A 88 13.05 -3.24 2.87
CA GLN A 88 13.43 -4.65 2.99
C GLN A 88 14.59 -5.02 2.06
N ARG A 89 14.59 -4.54 0.82
CA ARG A 89 15.71 -4.77 -0.13
C ARG A 89 17.00 -4.16 0.38
N LYS A 90 16.94 -2.93 0.89
CA LYS A 90 18.10 -2.23 1.46
C LYS A 90 18.63 -2.96 2.70
N GLU A 91 17.76 -3.40 3.60
CA GLU A 91 18.14 -4.19 4.77
C GLU A 91 18.79 -5.53 4.37
N ALA A 92 18.23 -6.23 3.38
CA ALA A 92 18.82 -7.47 2.88
C ALA A 92 20.18 -7.26 2.18
N GLU A 93 20.37 -6.12 1.52
CA GLU A 93 21.64 -5.74 0.89
C GLU A 93 22.69 -5.37 1.95
N GLU A 94 22.30 -4.58 2.95
CA GLU A 94 23.14 -4.26 4.11
C GLU A 94 23.51 -5.53 4.88
N GLU A 95 22.57 -6.45 5.11
CA GLU A 95 22.88 -7.73 5.76
C GLU A 95 23.90 -8.52 4.94
N LYS A 96 23.74 -8.60 3.60
CA LYS A 96 24.72 -9.25 2.70
C LYS A 96 26.09 -8.60 2.76
N LYS A 97 26.16 -7.27 2.76
CA LYS A 97 27.40 -6.50 2.85
C LYS A 97 28.08 -6.64 4.20
N ASN A 98 27.29 -6.68 5.28
CA ASN A 98 27.74 -6.85 6.65
C ASN A 98 27.95 -8.32 7.04
N ARG A 99 27.84 -9.29 6.10
CA ARG A 99 28.15 -10.70 6.38
C ARG A 99 29.60 -10.84 6.80
N SER A 100 29.80 -11.51 7.94
CA SER A 100 31.13 -11.88 8.42
C SER A 100 31.88 -12.71 7.36
N PRO A 101 33.22 -12.57 7.24
CA PRO A 101 34.03 -13.40 6.34
C PRO A 101 33.77 -14.91 6.51
N LEU A 102 33.56 -15.37 7.74
CA LEU A 102 33.21 -16.76 8.03
C LEU A 102 31.85 -17.16 7.43
N GLN A 103 30.85 -16.30 7.56
CA GLN A 103 29.50 -16.54 7.04
C GLN A 103 29.50 -16.62 5.50
N GLN A 104 30.31 -15.79 4.85
CA GLN A 104 30.53 -15.87 3.40
C GLN A 104 31.17 -17.20 3.00
N GLU A 105 32.17 -17.68 3.75
CA GLU A 105 32.84 -18.95 3.45
C GLU A 105 31.91 -20.16 3.68
N LEU A 106 31.08 -20.13 4.73
CA LEU A 106 30.05 -21.15 4.95
C LEU A 106 29.06 -21.23 3.78
N LEU A 107 28.59 -20.09 3.27
CA LEU A 107 27.71 -20.05 2.10
C LEU A 107 28.37 -20.63 0.85
N LYS A 108 29.63 -20.26 0.58
CA LYS A 108 30.39 -20.82 -0.54
C LYS A 108 30.56 -22.34 -0.40
N ARG A 109 30.85 -22.82 0.82
CA ARG A 109 30.97 -24.26 1.09
C ARG A 109 29.66 -24.98 0.86
N HIS A 110 28.53 -24.40 1.31
CA HIS A 110 27.20 -24.95 1.09
C HIS A 110 26.88 -25.05 -0.41
N GLN A 111 27.08 -23.97 -1.17
CA GLN A 111 26.87 -23.96 -2.62
C GLN A 111 27.71 -25.02 -3.35
N ARG A 112 28.99 -25.18 -2.97
CA ARG A 112 29.86 -26.24 -3.52
C ARG A 112 29.36 -27.65 -3.22
N LEU A 113 28.74 -27.86 -2.05
CA LEU A 113 28.18 -29.15 -1.69
C LEU A 113 26.90 -29.43 -2.50
N GLU A 114 26.01 -28.46 -2.64
CA GLU A 114 24.80 -28.58 -3.48
C GLU A 114 25.14 -28.90 -4.93
N GLU A 115 26.14 -28.20 -5.52
CA GLU A 115 26.59 -28.48 -6.89
C GLU A 115 27.17 -29.90 -7.03
N ARG A 116 27.92 -30.37 -6.04
CA ARG A 116 28.47 -31.73 -6.04
C ARG A 116 27.39 -32.78 -5.89
N GLU A 117 26.41 -32.54 -5.03
CA GLU A 117 25.28 -33.45 -4.85
C GLU A 117 24.43 -33.53 -6.12
N LEU A 118 24.14 -32.40 -6.75
CA LEU A 118 23.41 -32.35 -8.02
C LEU A 118 24.15 -33.12 -9.12
N LYS A 119 25.47 -32.93 -9.24
CA LYS A 119 26.32 -33.67 -10.18
C LYS A 119 26.35 -35.16 -9.86
N ALA A 120 26.53 -35.55 -8.60
CA ALA A 120 26.53 -36.95 -8.19
C ALA A 120 25.18 -37.63 -8.44
N GLN A 121 24.06 -36.92 -8.26
CA GLN A 121 22.74 -37.42 -8.62
C GLN A 121 22.61 -37.62 -10.13
N GLN A 122 23.05 -36.66 -10.95
CA GLN A 122 23.03 -36.80 -12.40
C GLN A 122 23.93 -37.94 -12.88
N GLU A 123 25.16 -38.04 -12.38
CA GLU A 123 26.09 -39.13 -12.72
C GLU A 123 25.56 -40.48 -12.24
N GLY A 124 24.98 -40.56 -11.04
CA GLY A 124 24.34 -41.77 -10.53
C GLY A 124 23.18 -42.22 -11.41
N LEU A 125 22.35 -41.29 -11.89
CA LEU A 125 21.28 -41.57 -12.84
C LEU A 125 21.82 -42.02 -14.20
N GLN A 126 22.89 -41.41 -14.72
CA GLN A 126 23.45 -41.73 -16.04
C GLN A 126 24.29 -43.03 -16.04
N SER A 127 24.99 -43.31 -14.95
CA SER A 127 25.83 -44.50 -14.76
C SER A 127 25.02 -45.74 -14.36
N SER A 128 23.77 -45.55 -13.92
CA SER A 128 22.89 -46.67 -13.57
C SER A 128 22.44 -47.45 -14.81
N PRO A 129 22.34 -48.79 -14.74
CA PRO A 129 21.76 -49.60 -15.79
C PRO A 129 20.38 -49.09 -16.24
N GLU A 130 20.09 -49.22 -17.53
CA GLU A 130 18.90 -48.65 -18.17
C GLU A 130 17.58 -48.99 -17.45
N PHE A 131 17.42 -50.24 -16.99
CA PHE A 131 16.20 -50.66 -16.28
C PHE A 131 15.98 -49.92 -14.96
N ILE A 132 17.04 -49.52 -14.26
CA ILE A 132 16.95 -48.73 -13.02
C ILE A 132 16.48 -47.31 -13.35
N ARG A 133 17.04 -46.70 -14.40
CA ARG A 133 16.64 -45.38 -14.89
C ARG A 133 15.17 -45.34 -15.30
N VAL A 134 14.71 -46.33 -16.07
CA VAL A 134 13.32 -46.43 -16.52
C VAL A 134 12.38 -46.63 -15.33
N LYS A 135 12.74 -47.50 -14.37
CA LYS A 135 11.95 -47.74 -13.15
C LYS A 135 11.82 -46.48 -12.29
N GLU A 136 12.89 -45.71 -12.13
CA GLU A 136 12.84 -44.44 -11.39
C GLU A 136 12.02 -43.37 -12.14
N SER A 137 12.15 -43.29 -13.46
CA SER A 137 11.36 -42.37 -14.30
C SER A 137 9.87 -42.65 -14.16
N LEU A 138 9.48 -43.93 -14.21
CA LEU A 138 8.09 -44.36 -13.99
C LEU A 138 7.59 -44.01 -12.58
N ARG A 139 8.44 -44.13 -11.54
CA ARG A 139 8.08 -43.70 -10.17
C ARG A 139 7.79 -42.20 -10.11
N ARG A 140 8.62 -41.37 -10.73
CA ARG A 140 8.44 -39.91 -10.74
C ARG A 140 7.14 -39.50 -11.43
N THR A 141 6.78 -40.14 -12.54
CA THR A 141 5.51 -39.87 -13.24
C THR A 141 4.30 -40.37 -12.47
N THR A 142 4.38 -41.53 -11.80
CA THR A 142 3.24 -42.03 -11.00
C THR A 142 2.88 -41.10 -9.83
N ILE A 143 3.86 -40.41 -9.22
CA ILE A 143 3.60 -39.48 -8.12
C ILE A 143 2.86 -38.21 -8.62
N LEU A 144 3.14 -37.76 -9.84
CA LEU A 144 2.44 -36.63 -10.45
C LEU A 144 0.99 -36.99 -10.83
N ASP A 145 0.75 -38.21 -11.33
CA ASP A 145 -0.59 -38.70 -11.71
C ASP A 145 -1.48 -39.04 -10.48
N LEU A 146 -0.87 -39.40 -9.34
CA LEU A 146 -1.56 -39.60 -8.06
C LEU A 146 -1.94 -38.29 -7.34
N GLY A 147 -1.32 -37.16 -7.71
CA GLY A 147 -1.62 -35.83 -7.17
C GLY A 147 -2.81 -35.14 -7.83
N GLU A 148 -3.19 -35.55 -9.05
CA GLU A 148 -4.36 -35.02 -9.78
C GLU A 148 -5.65 -35.80 -9.51
N LYS A 149 -5.58 -36.97 -8.88
CA LYS A 149 -6.74 -37.81 -8.51
C LYS A 149 -7.07 -37.75 -7.03
N VAL A 150 -7.17 -36.53 -6.48
CA VAL A 150 -7.94 -36.26 -5.27
C VAL A 150 -8.78 -35.01 -5.53
N VAL A 151 -9.88 -35.21 -6.27
CA VAL A 151 -11.06 -34.34 -6.36
C VAL A 151 -12.28 -35.23 -6.22
#